data_AF-A0A6N3E487-F1
#
_entry.id   AF-A0A6N3E487-F1
#
_cell.length_a   1.000
_cell.length_b   1.000
_cell.length_c   1.000
_cell.angle_alpha   90.00
_cell.angle_beta   90.00
_cell.angle_gamma   90.00
#
_symmetry.space_group_name_H-M   'P 1'
#
loop_
_entity.id
_entity.type
_entity.pdbx_description
1 polymer ?
#
loop_
_entity_poly.entity_id
_entity_poly.type
_entity_poly.pdbx_seq_one_letter_code
_entity_poly.pdbx_strand_id
1 'polypeptide(L)'
;MYAITTLSRISRQNKKHIAAVAQFLQQNNLDLDPQVTEFIVLRQQDNIVACGGLDGDIIKCVAVADSLRGQGVLLKLITELINLAVEHGHTALFVYTRTENERLFRDCGFTTLVSVPGRMVLMENSGSRLTHYLQTLAAQRRPGSRISAIVMNANPFTNGHLHLVRYAAANADWLHLFMVNEDASQFPFRDRLALVRAATKEIHNLTVHPGSRYIISRATFPSYFIKDKAQVAGCHAQIDITLFRQYIAPVLGITRRVVGEEPRCPVTACYNRELRYWLSTPTLPFAPIELVEIPRLSWLKEPISASRVRELIRQKRYAEVAPLVPDTTLAWLQSRLNLHPEQAPAILTETGKP
;
A
#
# COMPACT_ATOMS: atom_id res chain seq x y z
N MET A 1 -15.20 -14.51 42.12
CA MET A 1 -13.75 -14.26 42.25
C MET A 1 -13.25 -13.88 40.85
N TYR A 2 -12.92 -12.61 40.61
CA TYR A 2 -12.45 -12.18 39.29
C TYR A 2 -11.05 -12.78 39.05
N ALA A 3 -10.88 -13.54 37.96
CA ALA A 3 -9.58 -14.11 37.62
C ALA A 3 -8.57 -12.99 37.32
N ILE A 4 -7.42 -13.02 38.01
CA ILE A 4 -6.34 -12.03 37.79
C ILE A 4 -5.85 -12.17 36.35
N THR A 5 -5.94 -11.08 35.60
CA THR A 5 -5.48 -11.02 34.21
C THR A 5 -4.09 -10.40 34.15
N THR A 6 -3.09 -11.19 33.78
CA THR A 6 -1.71 -10.73 33.58
C THR A 6 -1.47 -10.32 32.13
N LEU A 7 -0.57 -9.35 31.92
CA LEU A 7 -0.17 -8.84 30.62
C LEU A 7 1.30 -9.17 30.37
N SER A 8 1.62 -9.57 29.14
CA SER A 8 3.01 -9.74 28.69
C SER A 8 3.20 -9.21 27.27
N ARG A 9 4.36 -8.61 27.02
CA ARG A 9 4.83 -8.28 25.68
C ARG A 9 5.69 -9.41 25.14
N ILE A 10 5.49 -9.79 23.89
CA ILE A 10 6.18 -10.92 23.26
C ILE A 10 6.74 -10.45 21.91
N SER A 11 8.07 -10.33 21.84
CA SER A 11 8.77 -10.13 20.58
C SER A 11 8.63 -11.37 19.68
N ARG A 12 8.47 -11.15 18.37
CA ARG A 12 8.45 -12.22 17.36
C ARG A 12 9.68 -13.13 17.43
N GLN A 13 10.81 -12.60 17.89
CA GLN A 13 12.06 -13.37 17.99
C GLN A 13 12.00 -14.46 19.07
N ASN A 14 11.07 -14.38 20.03
CA ASN A 14 10.89 -15.39 21.07
C ASN A 14 10.07 -16.58 20.55
N LYS A 15 10.75 -17.55 19.91
CA LYS A 15 10.13 -18.71 19.26
C LYS A 15 9.16 -19.50 20.15
N LYS A 16 9.51 -19.72 21.43
CA LYS A 16 8.68 -20.51 22.36
C LYS A 16 7.35 -19.82 22.63
N HIS A 17 7.39 -18.53 22.96
CA HIS A 17 6.18 -17.77 23.25
C HIS A 17 5.32 -17.54 22.00
N ILE A 18 5.94 -17.35 20.84
CA ILE A 18 5.23 -17.20 19.57
C ILE A 18 4.51 -18.48 19.16
N ALA A 19 5.04 -19.66 19.45
CA ALA A 19 4.33 -20.92 19.20
C ALA A 19 3.00 -20.99 19.98
N ALA A 20 2.98 -20.55 21.24
CA ALA A 20 1.76 -20.49 22.03
C ALA A 20 0.76 -19.46 21.49
N VAL A 21 1.23 -18.28 21.05
CA VAL A 21 0.39 -17.28 20.37
C VAL A 21 -0.20 -17.83 19.08
N ALA A 22 0.60 -18.50 18.25
CA ALA A 22 0.14 -19.10 17.01
C ALA A 22 -0.94 -20.17 17.26
N GLN A 23 -0.77 -21.01 18.28
CA GLN A 23 -1.78 -22.00 18.67
C GLN A 23 -3.09 -21.32 19.09
N PHE A 24 -3.02 -20.27 19.90
CA PHE A 24 -4.21 -19.51 20.32
C PHE A 24 -4.90 -18.83 19.14
N LEU A 25 -4.15 -18.26 18.19
CA LEU A 25 -4.71 -17.68 16.97
C LEU A 25 -5.44 -18.74 16.14
N GLN A 26 -4.87 -19.95 15.99
CA GLN A 26 -5.52 -21.04 15.25
C GLN A 26 -6.84 -21.48 15.89
N GLN A 27 -6.91 -21.54 17.22
CA GLN A 27 -8.17 -21.81 17.95
C GLN A 27 -9.25 -20.76 17.65
N ASN A 28 -8.84 -19.53 17.31
CA ASN A 28 -9.72 -18.43 16.91
C ASN A 28 -9.86 -18.30 15.38
N ASN A 29 -9.47 -19.31 14.61
CA ASN A 29 -9.51 -19.34 13.15
C ASN A 29 -8.68 -18.24 12.47
N LEU A 30 -7.57 -17.84 13.09
CA LEU A 30 -6.60 -16.88 12.57
C LEU A 30 -5.23 -17.54 12.37
N ASP A 31 -4.51 -17.10 11.33
CA ASP A 31 -3.11 -17.47 11.14
C ASP A 31 -2.18 -16.44 11.81
N LEU A 32 -0.93 -16.83 12.07
CA LEU A 32 0.08 -15.90 12.54
C LEU A 32 0.60 -15.07 11.35
N ASP A 33 0.34 -13.78 11.33
CA ASP A 33 0.87 -12.89 10.29
C ASP A 33 2.41 -12.80 10.38
N PRO A 34 3.15 -12.99 9.27
CA PRO A 34 4.61 -12.94 9.28
C PRO A 34 5.20 -11.56 9.55
N GLN A 35 4.45 -10.48 9.33
CA GLN A 35 4.92 -9.10 9.44
C GLN A 35 4.83 -8.56 10.87
N VAL A 36 4.01 -9.17 11.73
CA VAL A 36 3.89 -8.74 13.13
C VAL A 36 5.21 -8.90 13.86
N THR A 37 5.73 -7.81 14.40
CA THR A 37 7.03 -7.73 15.10
C THR A 37 6.90 -8.00 16.59
N GLU A 38 5.77 -7.63 17.18
CA GLU A 38 5.51 -7.75 18.62
C GLU A 38 4.03 -8.03 18.92
N PHE A 39 3.79 -8.75 20.01
CA PHE A 39 2.46 -9.08 20.51
C PHE A 39 2.25 -8.58 21.93
N ILE A 40 1.04 -8.09 22.20
CA ILE A 40 0.47 -8.03 23.55
C ILE A 40 -0.33 -9.31 23.78
N VAL A 41 -0.09 -9.97 24.92
CA VAL A 41 -0.79 -11.19 25.32
C VAL A 41 -1.34 -11.02 26.72
N LEU A 42 -2.63 -11.30 26.89
CA LEU A 42 -3.32 -11.35 28.17
C LEU A 42 -3.49 -12.81 28.59
N ARG A 43 -3.21 -13.12 29.86
CA ARG A 43 -3.38 -14.46 30.44
C ARG A 43 -4.26 -14.45 31.69
N GLN A 44 -5.01 -15.52 31.89
CA GLN A 44 -5.68 -15.86 33.15
C GLN A 44 -5.32 -17.30 33.51
N GLN A 45 -4.84 -17.52 34.74
CA GLN A 45 -4.39 -18.86 35.19
C GLN A 45 -3.43 -19.51 34.17
N ASP A 46 -2.43 -18.74 33.71
CA ASP A 46 -1.43 -19.08 32.68
C ASP A 46 -1.94 -19.39 31.27
N ASN A 47 -3.26 -19.44 31.06
CA ASN A 47 -3.85 -19.62 29.74
C ASN A 47 -3.97 -18.29 29.00
N ILE A 48 -3.62 -18.27 27.71
CA ILE A 48 -3.84 -17.10 26.86
C ILE A 48 -5.34 -16.90 26.70
N VAL A 49 -5.82 -15.72 27.07
CA VAL A 49 -7.23 -15.33 26.95
C VAL A 49 -7.45 -14.29 25.86
N ALA A 50 -6.42 -13.52 25.51
CA ALA A 50 -6.45 -12.60 24.39
C ALA A 50 -5.04 -12.31 23.89
N CYS A 51 -4.91 -12.01 22.60
CA CYS A 51 -3.68 -11.49 22.04
C CYS A 51 -3.97 -10.52 20.90
N GLY A 52 -3.01 -9.66 20.61
CA GLY A 52 -3.00 -8.81 19.42
C GLY A 52 -1.57 -8.45 19.07
N GLY A 53 -1.33 -8.20 17.79
CA GLY A 53 -0.01 -7.95 17.22
C GLY A 53 0.11 -6.57 16.61
N LEU A 54 1.32 -6.04 16.57
CA LEU A 54 1.68 -4.83 15.85
C LEU A 54 2.64 -5.12 14.70
N ASP A 55 2.34 -4.50 13.57
CA ASP A 55 3.23 -4.37 12.42
C ASP A 55 3.29 -2.88 12.06
N GLY A 56 4.28 -2.18 12.61
CA GLY A 56 4.37 -0.73 12.53
C GLY A 56 3.10 -0.05 13.06
N ASP A 57 2.37 0.58 12.17
CA ASP A 57 1.11 1.28 12.45
C ASP A 57 -0.16 0.43 12.25
N ILE A 58 -0.02 -0.86 11.97
CA ILE A 58 -1.16 -1.75 11.74
C ILE A 58 -1.30 -2.72 12.91
N ILE A 59 -2.48 -2.69 13.54
CA ILE A 59 -2.91 -3.70 14.49
C ILE A 59 -3.37 -4.94 13.72
N LYS A 60 -2.78 -6.09 14.02
CA LYS A 60 -3.02 -7.38 13.37
C LYS A 60 -3.23 -8.48 14.40
N CYS A 61 -3.65 -9.67 13.96
CA CYS A 61 -3.73 -10.89 14.77
C CYS A 61 -4.48 -10.69 16.10
N VAL A 62 -5.57 -9.92 16.12
CA VAL A 62 -6.37 -9.69 17.34
C VAL A 62 -7.32 -10.87 17.54
N ALA A 63 -7.20 -11.55 18.69
CA ALA A 63 -8.06 -12.64 19.11
C ALA A 63 -8.40 -12.54 20.60
N VAL A 64 -9.62 -12.94 20.96
CA VAL A 64 -10.11 -12.99 22.34
C VAL A 64 -10.86 -14.30 22.51
N ALA A 65 -10.58 -15.03 23.59
CA ALA A 65 -11.24 -16.29 23.91
C ALA A 65 -12.76 -16.09 24.00
N ASP A 66 -13.51 -17.02 23.41
CA ASP A 66 -14.98 -16.93 23.31
C ASP A 66 -15.67 -16.78 24.67
N SER A 67 -15.14 -17.45 25.70
CA SER A 67 -15.64 -17.39 27.08
C SER A 67 -15.54 -16.00 27.74
N LEU A 68 -14.76 -15.08 27.16
CA LEU A 68 -14.45 -13.77 27.73
C LEU A 68 -14.84 -12.60 26.82
N ARG A 69 -15.56 -12.87 25.72
CA ARG A 69 -16.15 -11.81 24.88
C ARG A 69 -17.16 -11.01 25.71
N GLY A 70 -17.01 -9.68 25.73
CA GLY A 70 -17.89 -8.76 26.47
C GLY A 70 -17.43 -8.39 27.90
N GLN A 71 -16.31 -8.91 28.40
CA GLN A 71 -15.79 -8.59 29.74
C GLN A 71 -14.74 -7.45 29.77
N GLY A 72 -14.75 -6.56 28.78
CA GLY A 72 -13.76 -5.46 28.67
C GLY A 72 -12.32 -5.91 28.35
N VAL A 73 -12.07 -7.22 28.20
CA VAL A 73 -10.75 -7.79 27.86
C VAL A 73 -10.22 -7.23 26.54
N LEU A 74 -11.08 -7.10 25.53
CA LEU A 74 -10.70 -6.51 24.25
C LEU A 74 -10.28 -5.05 24.41
N LEU A 75 -11.05 -4.23 25.14
CA LEU A 75 -10.70 -2.82 25.37
C LEU A 75 -9.33 -2.72 26.04
N LYS A 76 -9.07 -3.53 27.07
CA LYS A 76 -7.76 -3.60 27.72
C LYS A 76 -6.66 -3.97 26.72
N LEU A 77 -6.87 -5.01 25.90
CA LEU A 77 -5.89 -5.42 24.88
C LEU A 77 -5.61 -4.30 23.87
N ILE A 78 -6.65 -3.65 23.35
CA ILE A 78 -6.50 -2.59 22.34
C ILE A 78 -5.81 -1.37 22.93
N THR A 79 -6.14 -0.95 24.16
CA THR A 79 -5.44 0.14 24.85
C THR A 79 -3.94 -0.14 24.96
N GLU A 80 -3.56 -1.37 25.32
CA GLU A 80 -2.15 -1.75 25.48
C GLU A 80 -1.41 -1.83 24.14
N LEU A 81 -2.09 -2.24 23.07
CA LEU A 81 -1.54 -2.16 21.71
C LEU A 81 -1.34 -0.72 21.25
N ILE A 82 -2.29 0.17 21.55
CA ILE A 82 -2.16 1.60 21.24
C ILE A 82 -0.96 2.18 22.00
N ASN A 83 -0.84 1.91 23.30
CA ASN A 83 0.29 2.39 24.11
C ASN A 83 1.62 1.89 23.56
N LEU A 84 1.73 0.59 23.25
CA LEU A 84 2.93 0.02 22.65
C LEU A 84 3.27 0.67 21.31
N ALA A 85 2.28 0.92 20.46
CA ALA A 85 2.51 1.57 19.18
C ALA A 85 2.98 3.03 19.36
N VAL A 86 2.40 3.76 20.30
CA VAL A 86 2.82 5.14 20.64
C VAL A 86 4.24 5.17 21.18
N GLU A 87 4.64 4.21 22.01
CA GLU A 87 6.03 4.05 22.48
C GLU A 87 7.01 3.87 21.31
N HIS A 88 6.58 3.23 20.22
CA HIS A 88 7.35 3.08 18.98
C HIS A 88 7.20 4.26 17.99
N GLY A 89 6.53 5.34 18.39
CA GLY A 89 6.31 6.52 17.54
C GLY A 89 5.18 6.36 16.51
N HIS A 90 4.34 5.34 16.64
CA HIS A 90 3.19 5.08 15.78
C HIS A 90 1.88 5.54 16.45
N THR A 91 1.40 6.73 16.07
CA THR A 91 0.14 7.30 16.58
C THR A 91 -1.03 7.18 15.61
N ALA A 92 -0.73 6.82 14.36
CA ALA A 92 -1.68 6.72 13.25
C ALA A 92 -2.03 5.28 12.96
N LEU A 93 -2.91 4.69 13.76
CA LEU A 93 -3.13 3.24 13.74
C LEU A 93 -4.30 2.82 12.87
N PHE A 94 -4.11 1.71 12.16
CA PHE A 94 -5.10 1.07 11.32
C PHE A 94 -5.35 -0.35 11.81
N VAL A 95 -6.57 -0.82 11.62
CA VAL A 95 -6.92 -2.22 11.84
C VAL A 95 -7.72 -2.74 10.66
N TYR A 96 -7.41 -3.96 10.27
CA TYR A 96 -8.17 -4.72 9.30
C TYR A 96 -8.72 -5.94 10.04
N THR A 97 -10.03 -6.11 10.01
CA THR A 97 -10.67 -7.22 10.72
C THR A 97 -11.89 -7.71 9.95
N ARG A 98 -12.46 -8.83 10.37
CA ARG A 98 -13.74 -9.31 9.82
C ARG A 98 -14.86 -8.33 10.17
N THR A 99 -15.83 -8.21 9.29
CA THR A 99 -16.98 -7.29 9.47
C THR A 99 -17.75 -7.54 10.77
N GLU A 100 -17.82 -8.79 11.22
CA GLU A 100 -18.42 -9.17 12.52
C GLU A 100 -17.75 -8.48 13.73
N ASN A 101 -16.48 -8.10 13.62
CA ASN A 101 -15.72 -7.44 14.68
C ASN A 101 -15.78 -5.91 14.60
N GLU A 102 -16.44 -5.32 13.59
CA GLU A 102 -16.47 -3.87 13.39
C GLU A 102 -16.97 -3.13 14.65
N ARG A 103 -18.09 -3.59 15.23
CA ARG A 103 -18.66 -2.98 16.43
C ARG A 103 -17.68 -2.98 17.59
N LEU A 104 -16.97 -4.08 17.79
CA LEU A 104 -16.00 -4.23 18.87
C LEU A 104 -14.87 -3.19 18.79
N PHE A 105 -14.38 -2.91 17.59
CA PHE A 105 -13.35 -1.89 17.39
C PHE A 105 -13.90 -0.47 17.48
N ARG A 106 -15.15 -0.24 17.05
CA ARG A 106 -15.81 1.06 17.27
C ARG A 106 -15.94 1.40 18.75
N ASP A 107 -16.30 0.41 19.57
CA ASP A 107 -16.37 0.57 21.03
C ASP A 107 -14.99 0.87 21.66
N CYS A 108 -13.90 0.51 20.96
CA CYS A 108 -12.51 0.86 21.30
C CYS A 108 -12.02 2.19 20.68
N GLY A 109 -12.92 3.00 20.10
CA GLY A 109 -12.58 4.32 19.53
C GLY A 109 -12.06 4.30 18.09
N PHE A 110 -12.19 3.19 17.35
CA PHE A 110 -11.87 3.15 15.93
C PHE A 110 -13.04 3.61 15.07
N THR A 111 -12.73 4.31 13.98
CA THR A 111 -13.71 4.76 12.98
C THR A 111 -13.58 3.92 11.71
N THR A 112 -14.70 3.42 11.20
CA THR A 112 -14.74 2.66 9.95
C THR A 112 -14.43 3.56 8.76
N LEU A 113 -13.47 3.14 7.93
CA LEU A 113 -13.13 3.82 6.69
C LEU A 113 -13.85 3.19 5.50
N VAL A 114 -13.68 1.87 5.33
CA VAL A 114 -14.28 1.08 4.25
C VAL A 114 -14.67 -0.28 4.80
N SER A 115 -15.86 -0.74 4.42
CA SER A 115 -16.37 -2.07 4.77
C SER A 115 -16.67 -2.86 3.50
N VAL A 116 -16.20 -4.11 3.45
CA VAL A 116 -16.55 -5.12 2.45
C VAL A 116 -17.47 -6.12 3.13
N PRO A 117 -18.79 -6.06 2.87
CA PRO A 117 -19.79 -6.86 3.57
C PRO A 117 -19.43 -8.35 3.61
N GLY A 118 -19.54 -8.94 4.81
CA GLY A 118 -19.26 -10.37 5.05
C GLY A 118 -17.80 -10.80 4.93
N ARG A 119 -16.87 -9.88 4.59
CA ARG A 119 -15.43 -10.22 4.45
C ARG A 119 -14.57 -9.47 5.42
N MET A 120 -14.53 -8.15 5.33
CA MET A 120 -13.62 -7.36 6.16
C MET A 120 -14.00 -5.89 6.25
N VAL A 121 -13.43 -5.22 7.24
CA VAL A 121 -13.51 -3.78 7.45
C VAL A 121 -12.11 -3.22 7.72
N LEU A 122 -11.84 -2.05 7.14
CA LEU A 122 -10.69 -1.20 7.46
C LEU A 122 -11.15 -0.06 8.36
N MET A 123 -10.48 0.12 9.48
CA MET A 123 -10.78 1.16 10.46
C MET A 123 -9.50 1.87 10.90
N GLU A 124 -9.62 3.12 11.36
CA GLU A 124 -8.51 3.90 11.93
C GLU A 124 -8.82 4.37 13.35
N ASN A 125 -7.79 4.62 14.16
CA ASN A 125 -7.93 5.11 15.54
C ASN A 125 -8.24 6.62 15.64
N SER A 126 -8.97 7.19 14.67
CA SER A 126 -9.29 8.62 14.62
C SER A 126 -10.62 8.85 13.90
N GLY A 127 -11.42 9.80 14.40
CA GLY A 127 -12.64 10.24 13.72
C GLY A 127 -12.44 11.38 12.70
N SER A 128 -11.23 11.93 12.57
CA SER A 128 -10.99 13.14 11.76
C SER A 128 -9.75 13.07 10.86
N ARG A 129 -8.88 12.07 11.02
CA ARG A 129 -7.62 11.98 10.27
C ARG A 129 -7.85 11.87 8.76
N LEU A 130 -8.77 11.02 8.31
CA LEU A 130 -9.12 10.97 6.90
C LEU A 130 -9.67 12.32 6.42
N THR A 131 -10.58 12.94 7.17
CA THR A 131 -11.14 14.25 6.82
C THR A 131 -10.06 15.32 6.66
N HIS A 132 -9.10 15.42 7.59
CA HIS A 132 -7.97 16.34 7.46
C HIS A 132 -7.11 16.04 6.23
N TYR A 133 -6.82 14.77 5.96
CA TYR A 133 -6.09 14.39 4.74
C TYR A 133 -6.85 14.83 3.48
N LEU A 134 -8.16 14.59 3.43
CA LEU A 134 -8.99 15.00 2.30
C LEU A 134 -9.04 16.52 2.12
N GLN A 135 -9.00 17.32 3.19
CA GLN A 135 -8.87 18.78 3.10
C GLN A 135 -7.54 19.19 2.47
N THR A 136 -6.43 18.53 2.82
CA THR A 136 -5.13 18.79 2.18
C THR A 136 -5.12 18.46 0.69
N LEU A 137 -5.85 17.42 0.27
CA LEU A 137 -6.03 17.10 -1.13
C LEU A 137 -6.95 18.11 -1.83
N ALA A 138 -8.06 18.48 -1.21
CA ALA A 138 -9.02 19.44 -1.78
C ALA A 138 -8.35 20.79 -2.11
N ALA A 139 -7.39 21.23 -1.28
CA ALA A 139 -6.60 22.44 -1.54
C ALA A 139 -5.73 22.35 -2.81
N GLN A 140 -5.46 21.14 -3.32
CA GLN A 140 -4.69 20.88 -4.53
C GLN A 140 -5.57 20.57 -5.74
N ARG A 141 -6.90 20.63 -5.59
CA ARG A 141 -7.85 20.43 -6.69
C ARG A 141 -7.61 21.47 -7.78
N ARG A 142 -7.69 21.04 -9.04
CA ARG A 142 -7.67 21.92 -10.21
C ARG A 142 -8.97 21.83 -11.00
N PRO A 143 -9.36 22.92 -11.69
CA PRO A 143 -10.52 22.90 -12.57
C PRO A 143 -10.26 22.01 -13.79
N GLY A 144 -11.32 21.42 -14.34
CA GLY A 144 -11.26 20.59 -15.53
C GLY A 144 -12.38 19.56 -15.57
N SER A 145 -12.62 19.02 -16.76
CA SER A 145 -13.57 17.94 -17.02
C SER A 145 -12.87 16.57 -17.04
N ARG A 146 -11.63 16.53 -17.51
CA ARG A 146 -10.79 15.34 -17.64
C ARG A 146 -9.68 15.40 -16.61
N ILE A 147 -9.99 15.03 -15.37
CA ILE A 147 -9.00 14.95 -14.29
C ILE A 147 -8.57 13.50 -14.13
N SER A 148 -7.31 13.23 -14.41
CA SER A 148 -6.74 11.89 -14.37
C SER A 148 -5.95 11.67 -13.09
N ALA A 149 -5.86 10.41 -12.67
CA ALA A 149 -4.98 10.01 -11.61
C ALA A 149 -4.16 8.77 -11.96
N ILE A 150 -2.94 8.71 -11.44
CA ILE A 150 -2.10 7.51 -11.46
C ILE A 150 -1.70 7.21 -10.01
N VAL A 151 -1.70 5.93 -9.62
CA VAL A 151 -0.95 5.45 -8.44
C VAL A 151 0.18 4.57 -8.94
N MET A 152 1.39 4.82 -8.46
CA MET A 152 2.54 3.98 -8.77
C MET A 152 3.53 3.89 -7.61
N ASN A 153 4.20 2.75 -7.52
CA ASN A 153 5.31 2.57 -6.59
C ASN A 153 6.62 3.14 -7.16
N ALA A 154 6.86 3.01 -8.48
CA ALA A 154 8.08 3.55 -9.12
C ALA A 154 9.39 3.11 -8.42
N ASN A 155 9.60 1.80 -8.31
CA ASN A 155 10.66 1.20 -7.51
C ASN A 155 11.68 0.38 -8.34
N PRO A 156 12.54 0.99 -9.17
CA PRO A 156 12.72 2.43 -9.35
C PRO A 156 11.77 3.04 -10.39
N PHE A 157 11.82 4.36 -10.53
CA PHE A 157 11.20 5.08 -11.64
C PHE A 157 11.88 4.67 -12.96
N THR A 158 11.10 4.43 -14.01
CA THR A 158 11.58 3.87 -15.28
C THR A 158 11.00 4.64 -16.45
N ASN A 159 11.52 4.45 -17.66
CA ASN A 159 10.96 5.04 -18.87
C ASN A 159 9.51 4.59 -19.11
N GLY A 160 9.15 3.38 -18.65
CA GLY A 160 7.76 2.92 -18.64
C GLY A 160 6.85 3.77 -17.76
N HIS A 161 7.31 4.15 -16.55
CA HIS A 161 6.55 5.06 -15.69
C HIS A 161 6.46 6.47 -16.29
N LEU A 162 7.57 7.00 -16.80
CA LEU A 162 7.59 8.33 -17.42
C LEU A 162 6.67 8.40 -18.65
N HIS A 163 6.63 7.34 -19.46
CA HIS A 163 5.70 7.22 -20.58
C HIS A 163 4.24 7.27 -20.12
N LEU A 164 3.88 6.52 -19.08
CA LEU A 164 2.53 6.54 -18.50
C LEU A 164 2.13 7.92 -18.00
N VAL A 165 3.04 8.62 -17.30
CA VAL A 165 2.79 9.99 -16.80
C VAL A 165 2.62 10.96 -17.95
N ARG A 166 3.49 10.93 -18.97
CA ARG A 166 3.40 11.80 -20.15
C ARG A 166 2.10 11.57 -20.92
N TYR A 167 1.72 10.32 -21.14
CA TYR A 167 0.45 9.97 -21.79
C TYR A 167 -0.74 10.54 -21.02
N ALA A 168 -0.80 10.28 -19.71
CA ALA A 168 -1.93 10.71 -18.88
C ALA A 168 -2.04 12.25 -18.81
N ALA A 169 -0.90 12.94 -18.69
CA ALA A 169 -0.86 14.40 -18.68
C ALA A 169 -1.28 15.01 -20.02
N ALA A 170 -0.86 14.43 -21.15
CA ALA A 170 -1.27 14.89 -22.48
C ALA A 170 -2.77 14.68 -22.78
N ASN A 171 -3.44 13.80 -22.02
CA ASN A 171 -4.83 13.42 -22.22
C ASN A 171 -5.75 13.84 -21.05
N ALA A 172 -5.31 14.81 -20.26
CA ALA A 172 -6.04 15.32 -19.10
C ALA A 172 -5.89 16.84 -18.98
N ASP A 173 -6.93 17.48 -18.45
CA ASP A 173 -6.85 18.89 -18.03
C ASP A 173 -5.88 19.01 -16.84
N TRP A 174 -5.89 18.01 -15.96
CA TRP A 174 -4.93 17.88 -14.86
C TRP A 174 -4.66 16.42 -14.50
N LEU A 175 -3.42 16.14 -14.08
CA LEU A 175 -2.98 14.82 -13.61
C LEU A 175 -2.58 14.86 -12.13
N HIS A 176 -3.20 14.01 -11.32
CA HIS A 176 -2.76 13.71 -9.96
C HIS A 176 -1.98 12.40 -9.91
N LEU A 177 -0.67 12.50 -9.67
CA LEU A 177 0.22 11.36 -9.51
C LEU A 177 0.45 11.07 -8.03
N PHE A 178 0.03 9.91 -7.56
CA PHE A 178 0.21 9.47 -6.20
C PHE A 178 1.32 8.41 -6.12
N MET A 179 2.31 8.68 -5.29
CA MET A 179 3.38 7.74 -5.00
C MET A 179 2.95 6.74 -3.93
N VAL A 180 3.25 5.45 -4.08
CA VAL A 180 3.04 4.48 -2.98
C VAL A 180 4.17 4.62 -1.96
N ASN A 181 3.80 4.77 -0.68
CA ASN A 181 4.73 4.85 0.43
C ASN A 181 5.10 3.45 0.96
N GLU A 182 5.92 2.73 0.19
CA GLU A 182 6.54 1.46 0.57
C GLU A 182 8.06 1.65 0.77
N ASP A 183 8.59 1.35 1.96
CA ASP A 183 10.04 1.49 2.23
C ASP A 183 10.79 0.16 2.32
N ALA A 184 10.15 -0.94 1.88
CA ALA A 184 10.72 -2.29 1.91
C ALA A 184 11.65 -2.62 0.72
N SER A 185 12.27 -1.63 0.07
CA SER A 185 13.01 -1.84 -1.18
C SER A 185 14.41 -1.22 -1.24
N GLN A 186 15.18 -1.65 -2.25
CA GLN A 186 16.46 -1.06 -2.63
C GLN A 186 16.39 0.45 -2.96
N PHE A 187 15.20 0.98 -3.21
CA PHE A 187 14.96 2.38 -3.57
C PHE A 187 14.06 3.02 -2.51
N PRO A 188 14.64 3.71 -1.51
CA PRO A 188 13.89 4.34 -0.44
C PRO A 188 12.80 5.28 -0.97
N PHE A 189 11.69 5.41 -0.24
CA PHE A 189 10.56 6.24 -0.69
C PHE A 189 10.97 7.69 -1.01
N ARG A 190 11.82 8.29 -0.17
CA ARG A 190 12.34 9.66 -0.37
C ARG A 190 13.05 9.79 -1.72
N ASP A 191 13.87 8.81 -2.07
CA ASP A 191 14.65 8.81 -3.30
C ASP A 191 13.73 8.60 -4.50
N ARG A 192 12.76 7.68 -4.42
CA ARG A 192 11.74 7.48 -5.48
C ARG A 192 10.93 8.75 -5.75
N LEU A 193 10.48 9.44 -4.70
CA LEU A 193 9.73 10.70 -4.83
C LEU A 193 10.57 11.80 -5.49
N ALA A 194 11.84 11.94 -5.10
CA ALA A 194 12.76 12.90 -5.70
C ALA A 194 12.99 12.61 -7.19
N LEU A 195 13.22 11.33 -7.54
CA LEU A 195 13.40 10.88 -8.92
C LEU A 195 12.19 11.20 -9.79
N VAL A 196 10.99 10.91 -9.30
CA VAL A 196 9.73 11.19 -10.02
C VAL A 196 9.57 12.69 -10.27
N ARG A 197 9.75 13.52 -9.23
CA ARG A 197 9.64 14.98 -9.35
C ARG A 197 10.66 15.55 -10.34
N ALA A 198 11.91 15.10 -10.27
CA ALA A 198 12.96 15.55 -11.19
C ALA A 198 12.65 15.16 -12.65
N ALA A 199 12.22 13.92 -12.88
CA ALA A 199 11.93 13.42 -14.23
C ALA A 199 10.66 14.00 -14.87
N THR A 200 9.76 14.57 -14.05
CA THR A 200 8.45 15.09 -14.50
C THR A 200 8.35 16.61 -14.39
N LYS A 201 9.47 17.31 -14.10
CA LYS A 201 9.49 18.77 -13.85
C LYS A 201 8.93 19.63 -14.98
N GLU A 202 9.04 19.17 -16.23
CA GLU A 202 8.55 19.88 -17.42
C GLU A 202 7.05 19.66 -17.67
N ILE A 203 6.36 18.82 -16.88
CA ILE A 203 4.93 18.55 -17.06
C ILE A 203 4.14 19.56 -16.21
N HIS A 204 3.59 20.58 -16.85
CA HIS A 204 2.96 21.72 -16.17
C HIS A 204 1.60 21.41 -15.54
N ASN A 205 0.85 20.45 -16.07
CA ASN A 205 -0.49 20.07 -15.60
C ASN A 205 -0.47 18.83 -14.67
N LEU A 206 0.55 18.74 -13.82
CA LEU A 206 0.79 17.59 -12.94
C LEU A 206 0.94 18.04 -11.48
N THR A 207 0.33 17.29 -10.57
CA THR A 207 0.61 17.34 -9.13
C THR A 207 1.12 15.99 -8.65
N VAL A 208 2.32 15.98 -8.07
CA VAL A 208 2.94 14.78 -7.49
C VAL A 208 2.68 14.75 -5.98
N HIS A 209 1.74 13.90 -5.57
CA HIS A 209 1.39 13.64 -4.19
C HIS A 209 2.33 12.63 -3.55
N PRO A 210 2.94 12.93 -2.39
CA PRO A 210 3.55 11.88 -1.58
C PRO A 210 2.47 10.88 -1.16
N GLY A 211 2.86 9.61 -1.03
CA GLY A 211 1.95 8.57 -0.60
C GLY A 211 1.39 8.83 0.78
N SER A 212 0.14 8.44 0.97
CA SER A 212 -0.53 8.44 2.27
C SER A 212 -0.88 7.02 2.69
N ARG A 213 -1.33 6.86 3.92
CA ARG A 213 -1.83 5.59 4.46
C ARG A 213 -3.19 5.18 3.85
N TYR A 214 -3.81 6.08 3.09
CA TYR A 214 -5.10 5.89 2.42
C TYR A 214 -4.96 5.41 0.96
N ILE A 215 -3.72 5.18 0.51
CA ILE A 215 -3.43 4.45 -0.73
C ILE A 215 -2.73 3.16 -0.31
N ILE A 216 -3.49 2.08 -0.30
CA ILE A 216 -3.14 0.89 0.47
C ILE A 216 -2.21 0.03 -0.35
N SER A 217 -0.97 -0.07 0.13
CA SER A 217 -0.01 -1.02 -0.40
C SER A 217 -0.48 -2.47 -0.17
N ARG A 218 -0.27 -3.31 -1.17
CA ARG A 218 -0.42 -4.77 -1.01
C ARG A 218 0.55 -5.32 0.03
N ALA A 219 1.75 -4.74 0.15
CA ALA A 219 2.80 -5.25 1.02
C ALA A 219 2.40 -5.18 2.49
N THR A 220 1.63 -4.17 2.89
CA THR A 220 1.18 -3.99 4.28
C THR A 220 -0.21 -4.57 4.55
N PHE A 221 -0.94 -4.97 3.50
CA PHE A 221 -2.29 -5.52 3.61
C PHE A 221 -2.30 -6.86 4.36
N PRO A 222 -3.00 -6.96 5.51
CA PRO A 222 -3.04 -8.19 6.30
C PRO A 222 -3.94 -9.25 5.67
N SER A 223 -3.46 -10.49 5.67
CA SER A 223 -4.19 -11.65 5.14
C SER A 223 -4.43 -12.74 6.18
N TYR A 224 -4.02 -12.55 7.43
CA TYR A 224 -4.02 -13.58 8.48
C TYR A 224 -5.41 -14.13 8.84
N PHE A 225 -6.49 -13.42 8.48
CA PHE A 225 -7.87 -13.85 8.68
C PHE A 225 -8.54 -14.41 7.42
N ILE A 226 -7.83 -14.47 6.29
CA ILE A 226 -8.32 -14.92 4.98
C ILE A 226 -7.61 -16.22 4.59
N LYS A 227 -8.36 -17.33 4.52
CA LYS A 227 -7.79 -18.67 4.22
C LYS A 227 -7.47 -18.87 2.73
N ASP A 228 -8.22 -18.23 1.85
CA ASP A 228 -8.03 -18.34 0.40
C ASP A 228 -7.14 -17.21 -0.14
N LYS A 229 -5.95 -17.56 -0.62
CA LYS A 229 -4.98 -16.60 -1.20
C LYS A 229 -5.53 -15.83 -2.40
N ALA A 230 -6.45 -16.43 -3.18
CA ALA A 230 -7.08 -15.72 -4.30
C ALA A 230 -7.99 -14.60 -3.79
N GLN A 231 -8.70 -14.83 -2.68
CA GLN A 231 -9.56 -13.82 -2.05
C GLN A 231 -8.76 -12.68 -1.41
N VAL A 232 -7.55 -12.93 -0.91
CA VAL A 232 -6.68 -11.88 -0.34
C VAL A 232 -6.44 -10.75 -1.35
N ALA A 233 -6.10 -11.11 -2.58
CA ALA A 233 -5.81 -10.13 -3.63
C ALA A 233 -7.06 -9.30 -4.00
N GLY A 234 -8.22 -9.95 -4.10
CA GLY A 234 -9.49 -9.27 -4.37
C GLY A 234 -9.93 -8.36 -3.22
N CYS A 235 -9.80 -8.80 -1.97
CA CYS A 235 -10.13 -7.99 -0.80
C CYS A 235 -9.23 -6.75 -0.67
N HIS A 236 -7.91 -6.92 -0.90
CA HIS A 236 -6.96 -5.80 -0.94
C HIS A 236 -7.38 -4.77 -1.98
N ALA A 237 -7.59 -5.22 -3.23
CA ALA A 237 -7.97 -4.34 -4.32
C ALA A 237 -9.30 -3.64 -4.04
N GLN A 238 -10.32 -4.37 -3.57
CA GLN A 238 -11.62 -3.81 -3.27
C GLN A 238 -11.55 -2.71 -2.21
N ILE A 239 -10.86 -2.93 -1.09
CA ILE A 239 -10.71 -1.92 -0.03
C ILE A 239 -10.02 -0.66 -0.57
N ASP A 240 -8.88 -0.84 -1.23
CA ASP A 240 -8.07 0.26 -1.77
C ASP A 240 -8.84 1.09 -2.82
N ILE A 241 -9.46 0.41 -3.79
CA ILE A 241 -10.20 1.06 -4.87
C ILE A 241 -11.47 1.73 -4.34
N THR A 242 -12.17 1.10 -3.39
CA THR A 242 -13.38 1.68 -2.77
C THR A 242 -13.01 2.94 -2.00
N LEU A 243 -11.93 2.92 -1.20
CA LEU A 243 -11.45 4.10 -0.48
C LEU A 243 -11.15 5.24 -1.47
N PHE A 244 -10.40 4.92 -2.53
CA PHE A 244 -10.03 5.90 -3.55
C PHE A 244 -11.28 6.50 -4.23
N ARG A 245 -12.21 5.67 -4.70
CA ARG A 245 -13.44 6.10 -5.39
C ARG A 245 -14.38 6.89 -4.49
N GLN A 246 -14.49 6.47 -3.22
CA GLN A 246 -15.36 7.10 -2.24
C GLN A 246 -14.85 8.47 -1.77
N TYR A 247 -13.55 8.56 -1.46
CA TYR A 247 -13.03 9.70 -0.71
C TYR A 247 -12.04 10.55 -1.52
N ILE A 248 -11.04 9.93 -2.15
CA ILE A 248 -9.93 10.66 -2.79
C ILE A 248 -10.37 11.27 -4.13
N ALA A 249 -11.07 10.50 -4.95
CA ALA A 249 -11.46 10.95 -6.29
C ALA A 249 -12.40 12.17 -6.26
N PRO A 250 -13.47 12.21 -5.44
CA PRO A 250 -14.40 13.34 -5.45
C PRO A 250 -13.76 14.67 -5.00
N VAL A 251 -12.89 14.64 -3.99
CA VAL A 251 -12.27 15.87 -3.45
C VAL A 251 -11.29 16.52 -4.42
N LEU A 252 -10.70 15.73 -5.32
CA LEU A 252 -9.82 16.20 -6.40
C LEU A 252 -10.54 16.35 -7.74
N GLY A 253 -11.82 15.95 -7.83
CA GLY A 253 -12.56 15.93 -9.09
C GLY A 253 -12.06 14.91 -10.10
N ILE A 254 -11.38 13.84 -9.66
CA ILE A 254 -10.81 12.80 -10.54
C ILE A 254 -11.94 12.04 -11.23
N THR A 255 -11.91 12.06 -12.56
CA THR A 255 -12.86 11.35 -13.44
C THR A 255 -12.23 10.13 -14.10
N ARG A 256 -10.89 10.05 -14.14
CA ARG A 256 -10.14 8.99 -14.81
C ARG A 256 -9.03 8.40 -13.95
N ARG A 257 -8.87 7.08 -14.05
CA ARG A 257 -7.70 6.36 -13.53
C ARG A 257 -6.90 5.81 -14.70
N VAL A 258 -5.62 6.14 -14.79
CA VAL A 258 -4.76 5.69 -15.90
C VAL A 258 -3.77 4.64 -15.39
N VAL A 259 -3.70 3.50 -16.06
CA VAL A 259 -2.77 2.42 -15.77
C VAL A 259 -2.11 1.92 -17.06
N GLY A 260 -0.91 1.36 -16.92
CA GLY A 260 -0.30 0.60 -18.01
C GLY A 260 -0.72 -0.86 -17.95
N GLU A 261 -0.82 -1.51 -19.10
CA GLU A 261 -0.91 -2.96 -19.19
C GLU A 261 0.24 -3.62 -18.42
N GLU A 262 -0.03 -4.79 -17.83
CA GLU A 262 0.96 -5.56 -17.09
C GLU A 262 0.87 -7.05 -17.43
N PRO A 263 1.48 -7.48 -18.56
CA PRO A 263 1.40 -8.86 -19.02
C PRO A 263 2.33 -9.82 -18.24
N ARG A 264 3.32 -9.31 -17.49
CA ARG A 264 4.35 -10.14 -16.85
C ARG A 264 4.12 -10.40 -15.37
N CYS A 265 3.30 -9.58 -14.69
CA CYS A 265 3.02 -9.72 -13.27
C CYS A 265 1.56 -10.14 -13.05
N PRO A 266 1.27 -11.43 -12.80
CA PRO A 266 -0.10 -11.92 -12.59
C PRO A 266 -0.84 -11.19 -11.47
N VAL A 267 -0.11 -10.78 -10.43
CA VAL A 267 -0.64 -9.99 -9.31
C VAL A 267 -1.13 -8.61 -9.76
N THR A 268 -0.32 -7.89 -10.52
CA THR A 268 -0.68 -6.55 -11.01
C THR A 268 -1.75 -6.64 -12.09
N ALA A 269 -1.69 -7.64 -12.96
CA ALA A 269 -2.75 -7.93 -13.92
C ALA A 269 -4.10 -8.21 -13.23
N CYS A 270 -4.07 -8.93 -12.11
CA CYS A 270 -5.25 -9.13 -11.27
C CYS A 270 -5.79 -7.80 -10.73
N TYR A 271 -4.91 -6.97 -10.18
CA TYR A 271 -5.30 -5.65 -9.68
C TYR A 271 -5.88 -4.75 -10.80
N ASN A 272 -5.36 -4.77 -12.03
CA ASN A 272 -5.96 -4.05 -13.18
C ASN A 272 -7.37 -4.55 -13.50
N ARG A 273 -7.64 -5.86 -13.37
CA ARG A 273 -9.02 -6.39 -13.52
C ARG A 273 -9.93 -5.90 -12.41
N GLU A 274 -9.46 -5.89 -11.16
CA GLU A 274 -10.23 -5.37 -10.02
C GLU A 274 -10.50 -3.87 -10.16
N LEU A 275 -9.53 -3.08 -10.65
CA LEU A 275 -9.73 -1.65 -11.00
C LEU A 275 -10.89 -1.49 -11.97
N ARG A 276 -10.90 -2.28 -13.05
CA ARG A 276 -11.94 -2.21 -14.08
C ARG A 276 -13.33 -2.46 -13.50
N TYR A 277 -13.44 -3.39 -12.57
CA TYR A 277 -14.71 -3.70 -11.92
C TYR A 277 -15.10 -2.64 -10.87
N TRP A 278 -14.25 -2.38 -9.87
CA TRP A 278 -14.60 -1.56 -8.71
C TRP A 278 -14.69 -0.06 -9.00
N LEU A 279 -14.00 0.44 -10.02
CA LEU A 279 -14.09 1.85 -10.41
C LEU A 279 -15.44 2.21 -11.05
N SER A 280 -16.10 1.27 -11.74
CA SER A 280 -17.32 1.55 -12.51
C SER A 280 -18.54 0.75 -12.04
N THR A 281 -18.40 -0.23 -11.16
CA THR A 281 -19.52 -1.05 -10.69
C THR A 281 -20.63 -0.18 -10.07
N PRO A 282 -21.92 -0.46 -10.38
CA PRO A 282 -23.04 0.24 -9.75
C PRO A 282 -23.29 -0.19 -8.30
N THR A 283 -22.61 -1.23 -7.81
CA THR A 283 -22.79 -1.71 -6.42
C THR A 283 -22.22 -0.75 -5.37
N LEU A 284 -21.36 0.19 -5.77
CA LEU A 284 -20.88 1.25 -4.90
C LEU A 284 -21.68 2.54 -5.16
N PRO A 285 -22.19 3.22 -4.12
CA PRO A 285 -23.03 4.41 -4.26
C PRO A 285 -22.23 5.69 -4.54
N PHE A 286 -21.08 5.56 -5.21
CA PHE A 286 -20.16 6.67 -5.50
C PHE A 286 -20.05 6.85 -7.02
N ALA A 287 -19.69 8.05 -7.48
CA ALA A 287 -19.54 8.30 -8.91
C ALA A 287 -18.55 7.31 -9.55
N PRO A 288 -18.84 6.77 -10.75
CA PRO A 288 -17.92 5.89 -11.45
C PRO A 288 -16.69 6.68 -11.92
N ILE A 289 -15.56 5.98 -12.04
CA ILE A 289 -14.31 6.52 -12.57
C ILE A 289 -13.95 5.71 -13.81
N GLU A 290 -13.65 6.39 -14.90
CA GLU A 290 -13.23 5.74 -16.13
C GLU A 290 -11.81 5.16 -15.96
N LEU A 291 -11.66 3.86 -16.22
CA LEU A 291 -10.34 3.23 -16.29
C LEU A 291 -9.79 3.34 -17.71
N VAL A 292 -8.64 3.99 -17.85
CA VAL A 292 -7.87 4.07 -19.09
C VAL A 292 -6.64 3.17 -18.94
N GLU A 293 -6.63 2.07 -19.67
CA GLU A 293 -5.48 1.14 -19.71
C GLU A 293 -4.74 1.31 -21.04
N ILE A 294 -3.43 1.55 -20.98
CA ILE A 294 -2.60 1.82 -22.17
C ILE A 294 -1.54 0.73 -22.41
N PRO A 295 -1.14 0.51 -23.67
CA PRO A 295 -0.08 -0.43 -23.99
C PRO A 295 1.22 -0.15 -23.24
N ARG A 296 1.90 -1.22 -22.83
CA ARG A 296 3.15 -1.10 -22.07
C ARG A 296 4.31 -0.69 -22.99
N LEU A 297 5.02 0.37 -22.60
CA LEU A 297 6.25 0.78 -23.31
C LEU A 297 7.26 -0.39 -23.31
N SER A 298 7.79 -0.68 -24.49
CA SER A 298 8.73 -1.78 -24.72
C SER A 298 10.04 -1.29 -25.29
N TRP A 299 11.13 -1.96 -24.93
CA TRP A 299 12.47 -1.76 -25.48
C TRP A 299 12.99 -3.12 -25.97
N LEU A 300 13.42 -3.18 -27.24
CA LEU A 300 13.80 -4.44 -27.91
C LEU A 300 12.73 -5.53 -27.79
N LYS A 301 11.46 -5.17 -28.05
CA LYS A 301 10.27 -6.05 -27.95
C LYS A 301 9.97 -6.57 -26.53
N GLU A 302 10.68 -6.09 -25.52
CA GLU A 302 10.45 -6.45 -24.14
C GLU A 302 9.86 -5.27 -23.33
N PRO A 303 8.77 -5.49 -22.57
CA PRO A 303 8.22 -4.49 -21.66
C PRO A 303 9.25 -3.90 -20.70
N ILE A 304 9.25 -2.57 -20.59
CA ILE A 304 10.01 -1.85 -19.56
C ILE A 304 9.27 -2.00 -18.22
N SER A 305 9.96 -2.51 -17.21
CA SER A 305 9.41 -2.67 -15.85
C SER A 305 10.48 -2.44 -14.79
N ALA A 306 10.05 -1.95 -13.63
CA ALA A 306 10.93 -1.79 -12.48
C ALA A 306 11.54 -3.12 -12.02
N SER A 307 10.78 -4.22 -12.09
CA SER A 307 11.28 -5.56 -11.73
C SER A 307 12.43 -6.00 -12.64
N ARG A 308 12.36 -5.73 -13.95
CA ARG A 308 13.46 -5.98 -14.89
C ARG A 308 14.69 -5.15 -14.55
N VAL A 309 14.52 -3.87 -14.21
CA VAL A 309 15.62 -3.00 -13.79
C VAL A 309 16.30 -3.55 -12.52
N ARG A 310 15.53 -3.92 -11.49
CA ARG A 310 16.07 -4.52 -10.26
C ARG A 310 16.81 -5.84 -10.53
N GLU A 311 16.32 -6.64 -11.47
CA GLU A 311 16.98 -7.88 -11.88
C GLU A 311 18.34 -7.61 -12.52
N LEU A 312 18.41 -6.72 -13.50
CA LEU A 312 19.66 -6.34 -14.17
C LEU A 312 20.68 -5.75 -13.19
N ILE A 313 20.22 -4.94 -12.24
CA ILE A 313 21.07 -4.39 -11.16
C ILE A 313 21.65 -5.53 -10.30
N ARG A 314 20.83 -6.52 -9.90
CA ARG A 314 21.30 -7.66 -9.11
C ARG A 314 22.34 -8.50 -9.87
N GLN A 315 22.18 -8.60 -11.19
CA GLN A 315 23.10 -9.28 -12.09
C GLN A 315 24.32 -8.42 -12.48
N LYS A 316 24.44 -7.18 -11.96
CA LYS A 316 25.49 -6.21 -12.30
C LYS A 316 25.56 -5.85 -13.81
N ARG A 317 24.45 -5.97 -14.53
CA ARG A 317 24.33 -5.69 -15.98
C ARG A 317 23.90 -4.24 -16.22
N TYR A 318 24.73 -3.29 -15.79
CA TYR A 318 24.35 -1.87 -15.73
C TYR A 318 24.17 -1.21 -17.10
N ALA A 319 24.96 -1.61 -18.11
CA ALA A 319 24.83 -1.10 -19.47
C ALA A 319 23.42 -1.30 -20.05
N GLU A 320 22.73 -2.37 -19.63
CA GLU A 320 21.37 -2.69 -20.06
C GLU A 320 20.28 -1.94 -19.27
N VAL A 321 20.64 -1.30 -18.16
CA VAL A 321 19.70 -0.50 -17.35
C VAL A 321 19.48 0.87 -17.96
N ALA A 322 20.53 1.49 -18.54
CA ALA A 322 20.49 2.83 -19.12
C ALA A 322 19.29 3.09 -20.05
N PRO A 323 18.98 2.24 -21.06
CA PRO A 323 17.83 2.48 -21.94
C PRO A 323 16.46 2.31 -21.25
N LEU A 324 16.41 1.69 -20.06
CA LEU A 324 15.16 1.36 -19.37
C LEU A 324 14.70 2.44 -18.38
N VAL A 325 15.56 3.39 -18.03
CA VAL A 325 15.30 4.39 -17.00
C VAL A 325 15.56 5.82 -17.51
N PRO A 326 14.92 6.85 -16.91
CA PRO A 326 15.24 8.23 -17.26
C PRO A 326 16.63 8.62 -16.73
N ASP A 327 17.21 9.67 -17.31
CA ASP A 327 18.54 10.19 -16.93
C ASP A 327 18.65 10.47 -15.43
N THR A 328 17.58 10.96 -14.80
CA THR A 328 17.53 11.22 -13.35
C THR A 328 17.75 9.94 -12.54
N THR A 329 17.15 8.83 -12.96
CA THR A 329 17.31 7.53 -12.30
C THR A 329 18.66 6.93 -12.61
N LEU A 330 19.17 7.08 -13.84
CA LEU A 330 20.50 6.64 -14.22
C LEU A 330 21.59 7.34 -13.39
N ALA A 331 21.51 8.66 -13.26
CA ALA A 331 22.43 9.46 -12.45
C ALA A 331 22.39 9.05 -10.97
N TRP A 332 21.19 8.81 -10.41
CA TRP A 332 21.07 8.29 -9.04
C TRP A 332 21.73 6.92 -8.89
N LEU A 333 21.53 6.00 -9.84
CA LEU A 333 22.15 4.68 -9.83
C LEU A 333 23.68 4.78 -9.86
N GLN A 334 24.22 5.61 -10.75
CA GLN A 334 25.66 5.84 -10.86
C GLN A 334 26.26 6.37 -9.54
N SER A 335 25.59 7.33 -8.90
CA SER A 335 26.03 7.91 -7.63
C SER A 335 26.02 6.92 -6.45
N ARG A 336 25.09 5.95 -6.44
CA ARG A 336 24.94 4.98 -5.34
C ARG A 336 25.77 3.72 -5.54
N LEU A 337 26.05 3.36 -6.78
CA LEU A 337 26.73 2.12 -7.15
C LEU A 337 28.23 2.31 -7.46
N ASN A 338 28.77 3.54 -7.31
CA ASN A 338 30.14 3.91 -7.68
C ASN A 338 30.52 3.44 -9.10
N LEU A 339 29.59 3.54 -10.05
CA LEU A 339 29.84 3.15 -11.43
C LEU A 339 30.70 4.23 -12.09
N HIS A 340 31.98 3.93 -12.35
CA HIS A 340 32.86 4.83 -13.10
C HIS A 340 32.38 5.00 -14.55
N PRO A 341 32.64 6.17 -15.18
CA PRO A 341 32.18 6.49 -16.53
C PRO A 341 32.58 5.50 -17.63
N GLU A 342 33.61 4.67 -17.39
CA GLU A 342 34.09 3.65 -18.34
C GLU A 342 33.12 2.48 -18.58
N GLN A 343 31.98 2.43 -17.87
CA GLN A 343 30.92 1.42 -18.07
C GLN A 343 29.62 2.00 -18.69
N ALA A 344 29.63 3.27 -19.12
CA ALA A 344 28.52 3.83 -19.89
C ALA A 344 28.62 3.40 -21.37
N PRO A 345 27.52 2.94 -22.01
CA PRO A 345 27.58 2.63 -23.43
C PRO A 345 27.85 3.91 -24.22
N ALA A 346 28.78 3.82 -25.19
CA ALA A 346 28.98 4.87 -26.18
C ALA A 346 27.63 5.20 -26.83
N ILE A 347 27.25 6.47 -26.76
CA ILE A 347 26.11 7.00 -27.51
C ILE A 347 26.49 6.83 -28.99
N LEU A 348 25.89 5.84 -29.66
CA LEU A 348 25.96 5.74 -31.11
C LEU A 348 25.19 6.94 -31.67
N THR A 349 25.91 8.00 -31.98
CA THR A 349 25.42 9.08 -32.83
C THR A 349 25.21 8.49 -34.22
N GLU A 350 23.95 8.25 -34.59
CA GLU A 350 23.56 8.14 -35.99
C GLU A 350 23.81 9.49 -36.66
N THR A 351 24.98 9.65 -37.27
CA THR A 351 25.14 10.59 -38.38
C THR A 351 25.06 9.79 -39.67
N GLY A 352 23.89 9.83 -40.29
CA GLY A 352 23.66 9.27 -41.59
C GLY A 352 24.26 10.11 -42.73
N LYS A 353 24.88 9.37 -43.66
CA LYS A 353 24.88 9.54 -45.13
C LYS A 353 25.75 10.62 -45.79
N PRO A 354 26.11 10.41 -47.08
CA PRO A 354 25.84 9.25 -47.96
C PRO A 354 26.89 8.16 -47.92
#